data_AF-C6PSL1-F1
#
_entry.id   AF-C6PSL1-F1
#
_cell.length_a   1.000
_cell.length_b   1.000
_cell.length_c   1.000
_cell.angle_alpha   90.00
_cell.angle_beta   90.00
_cell.angle_gamma   90.00
#
_symmetry.space_group_name_H-M   'P 1'
#
loop_
_entity.id
_entity.type
_entity.pdbx_description
1 polymer ?
#
loop_
_entity_poly.entity_id
_entity_poly.type
_entity_poly.pdbx_seq_one_letter_code
_entity_poly.pdbx_strand_id
1 'polypeptide(L)'
;MLIIFLFLKTMDMVPVTRYIGVSTALYLAFLFIPYFLKKEQFEMYVITIFTGFFITIIYSIVLYLGLSAILFTIDKLLGIKILGKIYYYTWLFVVFVFSLLYFLSGVPFKKEEISVKSYPKLLRILLLYIVMPLLTVYTIILYIYFGKIIITRQWPVGLVSHLVLWYSVIVTIVLFFITPIKNHNSWQNNFFKIFPKIILPLIVMMFISIAIRLNAYGVTEKRYFVLILGIWLFFIMLYLSFIKEIRNILIPFTLSIVALISVFGPLSSYSISKNSQNNRLEKILLKDNMIKNGKIQSSPDISKEDKSEISSILDYFNKNHTLEEVKYIPKGFKLEDMNNLFGFSFVPQNYGSYMGYFNFIRNQSEKSIDVSGYDYLFDMRSLENGKSTSISPLSASYNYETSVIKIIYKGNEIYAKDLSSFAKNLIDKYGMLSKENALSPDEMTLTEENEKVKVKFIFLNISGNKNDSNREINAKEINFYMLVKIK
;
A
#
# COMPACT_ATOMS: atom_id res chain seq x y z
N MET A 1 -23.69 -1.85 -2.53
CA MET A 1 -22.31 -2.24 -2.88
C MET A 1 -22.18 -3.73 -3.27
N LEU A 2 -22.88 -4.67 -2.63
CA LEU A 2 -22.73 -6.13 -2.93
C LEU A 2 -23.40 -6.62 -4.23
N ILE A 3 -24.53 -6.04 -4.66
CA ILE A 3 -25.34 -6.57 -5.77
C ILE A 3 -24.62 -6.52 -7.13
N ILE A 4 -23.69 -5.58 -7.32
CA ILE A 4 -23.03 -5.40 -8.62
C ILE A 4 -21.74 -6.25 -8.74
N PHE A 5 -21.16 -6.70 -7.61
CA PHE A 5 -20.04 -7.66 -7.62
C PHE A 5 -20.43 -9.04 -8.16
N LEU A 6 -21.73 -9.40 -8.13
CA LEU A 6 -22.26 -10.66 -8.67
C LEU A 6 -22.05 -10.81 -10.18
N PHE A 7 -21.81 -9.72 -10.92
CA PHE A 7 -21.62 -9.76 -12.38
C PHE A 7 -20.15 -9.88 -12.82
N LEU A 8 -19.20 -9.92 -11.88
CA LEU A 8 -17.79 -10.13 -12.19
C LEU A 8 -17.50 -11.62 -12.36
N LYS A 9 -17.18 -12.03 -13.60
CA LYS A 9 -16.81 -13.42 -13.94
C LYS A 9 -15.49 -13.86 -13.29
N THR A 10 -14.56 -12.93 -13.08
CA THR A 10 -13.27 -13.15 -12.43
C THR A 10 -12.89 -11.95 -11.55
N MET A 11 -12.08 -12.21 -10.52
CA MET A 11 -11.57 -11.19 -9.58
C MET A 11 -10.17 -10.70 -9.98
N ASP A 12 -9.88 -10.70 -11.28
CA ASP A 12 -8.61 -10.19 -11.80
C ASP A 12 -8.54 -8.67 -11.66
N MET A 13 -7.33 -8.12 -11.77
CA MET A 13 -7.11 -6.68 -11.61
C MET A 13 -7.99 -5.85 -12.56
N VAL A 14 -8.00 -6.17 -13.87
CA VAL A 14 -8.68 -5.38 -14.91
C VAL A 14 -10.21 -5.29 -14.72
N PRO A 15 -10.95 -6.40 -14.53
CA PRO A 15 -12.39 -6.34 -14.26
C PRO A 15 -12.72 -5.55 -13.00
N VAL A 16 -11.96 -5.75 -11.92
CA VAL A 16 -12.18 -5.05 -10.63
C VAL A 16 -11.95 -3.55 -10.77
N THR A 17 -10.87 -3.11 -11.43
CA THR A 17 -10.60 -1.69 -11.63
C THR A 17 -11.60 -1.03 -12.58
N ARG A 18 -12.09 -1.73 -13.62
CA ARG A 18 -13.21 -1.25 -14.46
C ARG A 18 -14.48 -1.07 -13.65
N TYR A 19 -14.81 -2.04 -12.81
CA TYR A 19 -15.97 -1.97 -11.93
C TYR A 19 -15.91 -0.76 -11.00
N ILE A 20 -14.76 -0.52 -10.36
CA ILE A 20 -14.54 0.64 -9.48
C ILE A 20 -14.71 1.94 -10.28
N GLY A 21 -14.12 2.04 -11.48
CA GLY A 21 -14.22 3.22 -12.34
C GLY A 21 -15.66 3.53 -12.75
N VAL A 22 -16.40 2.52 -13.22
CA VAL A 22 -17.83 2.65 -13.60
C VAL A 22 -18.69 3.02 -12.40
N SER A 23 -18.52 2.31 -11.28
CA SER A 23 -19.30 2.58 -10.06
C SER A 23 -19.07 4.01 -9.58
N THR A 24 -17.81 4.47 -9.57
CA THR A 24 -17.45 5.84 -9.21
C THR A 24 -18.14 6.85 -10.14
N ALA A 25 -18.08 6.61 -11.45
CA ALA A 25 -18.74 7.49 -12.43
C ALA A 25 -20.26 7.55 -12.22
N LEU A 26 -20.91 6.41 -11.96
CA LEU A 26 -22.35 6.33 -11.71
C LEU A 26 -22.76 7.04 -10.41
N TYR A 27 -21.99 6.89 -9.33
CA TYR A 27 -22.26 7.60 -8.07
C TYR A 27 -22.10 9.11 -8.23
N LEU A 28 -21.08 9.55 -8.97
CA LEU A 28 -20.92 10.97 -9.29
C LEU A 28 -22.06 11.48 -10.18
N ALA A 29 -22.49 10.68 -11.17
CA ALA A 29 -23.61 10.99 -12.04
C ALA A 29 -24.93 11.14 -11.27
N PHE A 30 -25.19 10.27 -10.30
CA PHE A 30 -26.33 10.40 -9.41
C PHE A 30 -26.37 11.77 -8.69
N LEU A 31 -25.19 12.32 -8.32
CA LEU A 31 -25.12 13.64 -7.70
C LEU A 31 -25.44 14.76 -8.70
N PHE A 32 -24.85 14.79 -9.89
CA PHE A 32 -24.99 15.95 -10.78
C PHE A 32 -26.19 15.91 -11.72
N ILE A 33 -26.71 14.73 -12.10
CA ILE A 33 -27.79 14.59 -13.11
C ILE A 33 -29.03 15.44 -12.74
N PRO A 34 -29.56 15.41 -11.51
CA PRO A 34 -30.79 16.14 -11.19
C PRO A 34 -30.65 17.66 -11.29
N TYR A 35 -29.43 18.17 -11.13
CA TYR A 35 -29.09 19.59 -11.16
C TYR A 35 -28.28 20.01 -12.42
N PHE A 36 -28.13 19.13 -13.42
CA PHE A 36 -27.30 19.43 -14.60
C PHE A 36 -27.77 20.69 -15.36
N LEU A 37 -29.09 20.89 -15.44
CA LEU A 37 -29.73 22.04 -16.11
C LEU A 37 -30.00 23.24 -15.18
N LYS A 38 -29.85 23.07 -13.85
CA LYS A 38 -30.09 24.13 -12.86
C LYS A 38 -28.75 24.70 -12.38
N LYS A 39 -28.61 26.03 -12.39
CA LYS A 39 -27.33 26.68 -12.05
C LYS A 39 -27.11 26.88 -10.56
N GLU A 40 -28.17 26.90 -9.75
CA GLU A 40 -28.09 27.32 -8.35
C GLU A 40 -28.31 26.18 -7.36
N GLN A 41 -27.72 26.30 -6.17
CA GLN A 41 -27.92 25.44 -5.01
C GLN A 41 -27.45 23.97 -5.15
N PHE A 42 -26.65 23.64 -6.16
CA PHE A 42 -26.12 22.28 -6.37
C PHE A 42 -25.41 21.73 -5.13
N GLU A 43 -24.59 22.56 -4.48
CA GLU A 43 -23.83 22.18 -3.30
C GLU A 43 -24.74 21.82 -2.13
N MET A 44 -25.83 22.58 -1.93
CA MET A 44 -26.81 22.31 -0.86
C MET A 44 -27.57 21.01 -1.10
N TYR A 45 -27.88 20.68 -2.35
CA TYR A 45 -28.43 19.38 -2.71
C TYR A 45 -27.46 18.23 -2.37
N VAL A 46 -26.19 18.34 -2.77
CA VAL A 46 -25.18 17.32 -2.45
C VAL A 46 -24.97 17.20 -0.94
N ILE A 47 -24.97 18.31 -0.19
CA ILE A 47 -24.92 18.31 1.28
C ILE A 47 -26.11 17.57 1.89
N THR A 48 -27.30 17.77 1.34
CA THR A 48 -28.53 17.12 1.83
C THR A 48 -28.48 15.62 1.58
N ILE A 49 -28.06 15.19 0.38
CA ILE A 49 -27.82 13.77 0.09
C ILE A 49 -26.76 13.18 1.01
N PHE A 50 -25.63 13.86 1.15
CA PHE A 50 -24.52 13.39 1.96
C PHE A 50 -24.97 13.23 3.42
N THR A 51 -25.63 14.23 4.00
CA THR A 51 -26.11 14.14 5.39
C THR A 51 -27.22 13.12 5.56
N GLY A 52 -28.17 13.02 4.62
CA GLY A 52 -29.19 11.97 4.59
C GLY A 52 -28.57 10.57 4.57
N PHE A 53 -27.48 10.37 3.84
CA PHE A 53 -26.73 9.11 3.84
C PHE A 53 -26.16 8.75 5.22
N PHE A 54 -25.50 9.69 5.91
CA PHE A 54 -24.99 9.43 7.27
C PHE A 54 -26.11 9.16 8.28
N ILE A 55 -27.19 9.92 8.23
CA ILE A 55 -28.36 9.72 9.10
C ILE A 55 -28.94 8.32 8.86
N THR A 56 -29.05 7.90 7.59
CA THR A 56 -29.53 6.56 7.24
C THR A 56 -28.65 5.46 7.80
N ILE A 57 -27.31 5.61 7.75
CA ILE A 57 -26.38 4.64 8.35
C ILE A 57 -26.61 4.54 9.85
N ILE A 58 -26.68 5.68 10.55
CA ILE A 58 -26.89 5.71 12.00
C ILE A 58 -28.22 5.02 12.35
N TYR A 59 -29.29 5.34 11.63
CA TYR A 59 -30.61 4.76 11.87
C TYR A 59 -30.63 3.26 11.59
N SER A 60 -29.94 2.81 10.55
CA SER A 60 -29.80 1.38 10.22
C SER A 60 -29.02 0.62 11.30
N ILE A 61 -27.95 1.21 11.85
CA ILE A 61 -27.18 0.62 12.95
C ILE A 61 -28.07 0.49 14.19
N VAL A 62 -28.75 1.58 14.58
CA VAL A 62 -29.64 1.57 15.76
C VAL A 62 -30.76 0.56 15.58
N LEU A 63 -31.40 0.50 14.42
CA LEU A 63 -32.46 -0.46 14.11
C LEU A 63 -31.96 -1.90 14.18
N TYR A 64 -30.82 -2.20 13.56
CA TYR A 64 -30.24 -3.55 13.59
C TYR A 64 -29.86 -3.98 15.01
N LEU A 65 -29.24 -3.10 15.79
CA LEU A 65 -28.90 -3.39 17.19
C LEU A 65 -30.15 -3.61 18.05
N GLY A 66 -31.20 -2.79 17.86
CA GLY A 66 -32.47 -2.98 18.55
C GLY A 66 -33.14 -4.31 18.22
N LEU A 67 -33.22 -4.67 16.92
CA LEU A 67 -33.77 -5.95 16.49
C LEU A 67 -32.93 -7.13 16.98
N SER A 68 -31.60 -7.01 16.97
CA SER A 68 -30.70 -8.03 17.48
C SER A 68 -30.86 -8.23 18.99
N ALA A 69 -31.05 -7.15 19.76
CA ALA A 69 -31.31 -7.23 21.19
C ALA A 69 -32.64 -7.93 21.49
N ILE A 70 -33.69 -7.67 20.69
CA ILE A 70 -34.98 -8.37 20.81
C ILE A 70 -34.80 -9.87 20.51
N LEU A 71 -34.14 -10.23 19.41
CA LEU A 71 -33.86 -11.63 19.07
C LEU A 71 -33.05 -12.34 20.16
N PHE A 72 -32.07 -11.65 20.75
CA PHE A 72 -31.27 -12.17 21.86
C PHE A 72 -32.11 -12.40 23.11
N THR A 73 -33.00 -11.46 23.43
CA THR A 73 -33.92 -11.56 24.57
C THR A 73 -34.87 -12.74 24.38
N ILE A 74 -35.42 -12.95 23.18
CA ILE A 74 -36.26 -14.10 22.85
C ILE A 74 -35.49 -15.43 23.04
N ASP A 75 -34.24 -15.49 22.58
CA ASP A 75 -33.39 -16.68 22.74
C ASP A 75 -33.08 -17.00 24.20
N LYS A 76 -32.72 -16.00 25.01
CA LYS A 76 -32.23 -16.20 26.38
C LYS A 76 -33.32 -16.21 27.45
N LEU A 77 -34.33 -15.34 27.35
CA LEU A 77 -35.36 -15.19 28.38
C LEU A 77 -36.59 -16.05 28.09
N LEU A 78 -36.99 -16.21 26.82
CA LEU A 78 -38.16 -17.01 26.45
C LEU A 78 -37.81 -18.46 26.09
N GLY A 79 -36.52 -18.80 26.04
CA GLY A 79 -36.04 -20.15 25.70
C GLY A 79 -36.29 -20.57 24.26
N ILE A 80 -36.68 -19.64 23.38
CA ILE A 80 -36.95 -19.91 21.96
C ILE A 80 -35.64 -19.82 21.19
N LYS A 81 -35.07 -20.96 20.81
CA LYS A 81 -33.77 -21.02 20.14
C LYS A 81 -33.74 -20.24 18.81
N ILE A 82 -33.09 -19.08 18.79
CA ILE A 82 -32.93 -18.27 17.57
C ILE A 82 -31.63 -18.65 16.87
N LEU A 83 -31.73 -19.11 15.62
CA LEU A 83 -30.57 -19.46 14.79
C LEU A 83 -29.77 -18.19 14.41
N GLY A 84 -28.43 -18.28 14.44
CA GLY A 84 -27.55 -17.18 14.03
C GLY A 84 -27.81 -16.65 12.61
N LYS A 85 -28.33 -17.49 11.70
CA LYS A 85 -28.74 -17.08 10.35
C LYS A 85 -29.84 -16.01 10.37
N ILE A 86 -30.71 -16.01 11.38
CA ILE A 86 -31.79 -15.03 11.50
C ILE A 86 -31.20 -13.63 11.74
N TYR A 87 -30.21 -13.49 12.62
CA TYR A 87 -29.50 -12.23 12.83
C TYR A 87 -28.89 -11.70 11.52
N TYR A 88 -28.27 -12.59 10.73
CA TYR A 88 -27.72 -12.22 9.44
C TYR A 88 -28.80 -11.80 8.43
N TYR A 89 -29.94 -12.49 8.37
CA TYR A 89 -31.06 -12.10 7.51
C TYR A 89 -31.70 -10.79 7.95
N THR A 90 -31.82 -10.54 9.25
CA THR A 90 -32.25 -9.25 9.80
C THR A 90 -31.28 -8.14 9.40
N TRP A 91 -29.98 -8.38 9.48
CA TRP A 91 -28.96 -7.44 9.00
C TRP A 91 -29.13 -7.13 7.51
N LEU A 92 -29.29 -8.16 6.67
CA LEU A 92 -29.54 -7.98 5.23
C LEU A 92 -30.82 -7.19 4.97
N PHE A 93 -31.91 -7.49 5.68
CA PHE A 93 -33.16 -6.75 5.55
C PHE A 93 -32.98 -5.27 5.91
N VAL A 94 -32.30 -4.97 7.02
CA VAL A 94 -32.04 -3.60 7.44
C VAL A 94 -31.17 -2.86 6.42
N VAL A 95 -30.10 -3.50 5.92
CA VAL A 95 -29.18 -2.89 4.97
C VAL A 95 -29.80 -2.72 3.59
N PHE A 96 -30.51 -3.72 3.05
CA PHE A 96 -30.96 -3.68 1.66
C PHE A 96 -32.38 -3.14 1.48
N VAL A 97 -33.25 -3.31 2.47
CA VAL A 97 -34.65 -2.86 2.39
C VAL A 97 -34.81 -1.55 3.14
N PHE A 98 -34.59 -1.55 4.45
CA PHE A 98 -34.82 -0.36 5.27
C PHE A 98 -33.91 0.81 4.87
N SER A 99 -32.59 0.59 4.80
CA SER A 99 -31.65 1.68 4.52
C SER A 99 -31.88 2.30 3.13
N LEU A 100 -32.20 1.48 2.12
CA LEU A 100 -32.47 1.94 0.77
C LEU A 100 -33.73 2.81 0.72
N LEU A 101 -34.83 2.33 1.30
CA LEU A 101 -36.10 3.06 1.32
C LEU A 101 -35.99 4.35 2.13
N TYR A 102 -35.36 4.29 3.31
CA TYR A 102 -35.17 5.44 4.17
C TYR A 102 -34.28 6.51 3.52
N PHE A 103 -33.14 6.10 2.94
CA PHE A 103 -32.27 7.03 2.22
C PHE A 103 -33.00 7.72 1.06
N LEU A 104 -33.72 6.93 0.24
CA LEU A 104 -34.42 7.46 -0.93
C LEU A 104 -35.56 8.43 -0.53
N SER A 105 -36.20 8.21 0.62
CA SER A 105 -37.21 9.12 1.17
C SER A 105 -36.64 10.50 1.55
N GLY A 106 -35.33 10.58 1.82
CA GLY A 106 -34.62 11.82 2.14
C GLY A 106 -33.99 12.52 0.92
N VAL A 107 -34.14 11.99 -0.29
CA VAL A 107 -33.61 12.63 -1.51
C VAL A 107 -34.56 13.75 -1.95
N PRO A 108 -34.10 15.02 -2.02
CA PRO A 108 -34.96 16.15 -2.35
C PRO A 108 -35.59 16.03 -3.75
N PHE A 109 -36.84 16.45 -3.88
CA PHE A 109 -37.50 16.49 -5.19
C PHE A 109 -36.93 17.62 -6.04
N LYS A 110 -36.94 17.46 -7.37
CA LYS A 110 -36.34 18.39 -8.36
C LYS A 110 -36.79 19.86 -8.22
N LYS A 111 -37.91 20.15 -7.55
CA LYS A 111 -38.48 21.49 -7.38
C LYS A 111 -38.26 22.12 -6.00
N GLU A 112 -37.66 21.40 -5.05
CA GLU A 112 -37.40 21.93 -3.72
C GLU A 112 -36.15 22.82 -3.74
N GLU A 113 -36.31 24.07 -3.31
CA GLU A 113 -35.18 24.98 -3.08
C GLU A 113 -34.63 24.78 -1.66
N ILE A 114 -33.34 24.48 -1.57
CA ILE A 114 -32.69 24.17 -0.30
C ILE A 114 -31.93 25.42 0.15
N SER A 115 -32.49 26.11 1.14
CA SER A 115 -31.89 27.32 1.69
C SER A 115 -30.51 27.03 2.31
N VAL A 116 -29.56 27.94 2.11
CA VAL A 116 -28.24 27.93 2.78
C VAL A 116 -28.37 27.98 4.31
N LYS A 117 -29.49 28.52 4.84
CA LYS A 117 -29.76 28.51 6.28
C LYS A 117 -29.89 27.09 6.84
N SER A 118 -30.28 26.12 6.01
CA SER A 118 -30.41 24.71 6.37
C SER A 118 -29.06 23.96 6.41
N TYR A 119 -27.92 24.65 6.24
CA TYR A 119 -26.62 24.00 6.29
C TYR A 119 -26.39 23.30 7.64
N PRO A 120 -26.11 21.99 7.66
CA PRO A 120 -25.99 21.20 8.88
C PRO A 120 -24.95 21.77 9.85
N LYS A 121 -25.38 22.06 11.08
CA LYS A 121 -24.50 22.62 12.13
C LYS A 121 -23.29 21.72 12.40
N LEU A 122 -23.49 20.40 12.42
CA LEU A 122 -22.42 19.42 12.61
C LEU A 122 -21.34 19.52 11.53
N LEU A 123 -21.76 19.53 10.26
CA LEU A 123 -20.83 19.64 9.13
C LEU A 123 -20.07 20.98 9.14
N ARG A 124 -20.76 22.06 9.54
CA ARG A 124 -20.16 23.38 9.67
C ARG A 124 -19.03 23.36 10.70
N ILE A 125 -19.29 22.79 11.88
CA ILE A 125 -18.30 22.73 12.95
C ILE A 125 -17.09 21.89 12.52
N LEU A 126 -17.36 20.69 11.97
CA LEU A 126 -16.34 19.77 11.50
C LEU A 126 -15.41 20.41 10.48
N LEU A 127 -15.97 21.01 9.42
CA LEU A 127 -15.15 21.55 8.34
C LEU A 127 -14.36 22.78 8.78
N LEU A 128 -15.00 23.70 9.50
CA LEU A 128 -14.41 25.01 9.77
C LEU A 128 -13.41 25.00 10.93
N TYR A 129 -13.69 24.25 12.00
CA TYR A 129 -12.90 24.30 13.23
C TYR A 129 -11.97 23.10 13.40
N ILE A 130 -12.17 22.01 12.65
CA ILE A 130 -11.33 20.81 12.75
C ILE A 130 -10.56 20.60 11.45
N VAL A 131 -11.28 20.41 10.33
CA VAL A 131 -10.65 20.00 9.06
C VAL A 131 -9.82 21.11 8.45
N MET A 132 -10.34 22.33 8.34
CA MET A 132 -9.60 23.45 7.75
C MET A 132 -8.29 23.78 8.50
N PRO A 133 -8.27 23.91 9.84
CA PRO A 133 -7.01 24.06 10.58
C PRO A 133 -6.02 22.92 10.35
N LEU A 134 -6.50 21.66 10.36
CA LEU A 134 -5.65 20.49 10.11
C LEU A 134 -5.02 20.52 8.71
N LEU A 135 -5.79 20.90 7.68
CA LEU A 135 -5.29 21.05 6.32
C LEU A 135 -4.24 22.17 6.21
N THR A 136 -4.40 23.27 6.95
CA THR A 136 -3.39 24.33 7.03
C THR A 136 -2.08 23.81 7.62
N VAL A 137 -2.14 23.09 8.75
CA VAL A 137 -0.93 22.50 9.36
C VAL A 137 -0.28 21.49 8.42
N TYR A 138 -1.08 20.62 7.79
CA TYR A 138 -0.55 19.64 6.84
C TYR A 138 0.09 20.30 5.62
N THR A 139 -0.47 21.41 5.13
CA THR A 139 0.15 22.23 4.06
C THR A 139 1.53 22.70 4.47
N ILE A 140 1.67 23.24 5.68
CA ILE A 140 2.96 23.72 6.20
C ILE A 140 3.98 22.57 6.21
N ILE A 141 3.59 21.39 6.69
CA ILE A 141 4.46 20.20 6.68
C ILE A 141 4.88 19.82 5.27
N LEU A 142 3.94 19.80 4.30
CA LEU A 142 4.27 19.51 2.91
C LEU A 142 5.24 20.54 2.30
N TYR A 143 5.10 21.82 2.65
CA TYR A 143 6.00 22.87 2.17
C TYR A 143 7.39 22.81 2.81
N ILE A 144 7.48 22.47 4.11
CA ILE A 144 8.77 22.19 4.76
C ILE A 144 9.46 21.03 4.04
N TYR A 145 8.71 19.97 3.75
CA TYR A 145 9.23 18.82 3.04
C TYR A 145 9.62 19.16 1.59
N PHE A 146 8.84 20.01 0.92
CA PHE A 146 9.17 20.54 -0.39
C PHE A 146 10.50 21.29 -0.37
N GLY A 147 10.70 22.19 0.60
CA GLY A 147 11.96 22.89 0.82
C GLY A 147 13.13 21.93 1.02
N LYS A 148 12.95 20.88 1.83
CA LYS A 148 13.96 19.83 2.03
C LYS A 148 14.37 19.17 0.71
N ILE A 149 13.43 18.86 -0.17
CA ILE A 149 13.73 18.23 -1.47
C ILE A 149 14.51 19.18 -2.39
N ILE A 150 14.15 20.47 -2.43
CA ILE A 150 14.87 21.46 -3.24
C ILE A 150 16.33 21.56 -2.78
N ILE A 151 16.57 21.60 -1.47
CA ILE A 151 17.91 21.73 -0.87
C ILE A 151 18.73 20.45 -1.09
N THR A 152 18.17 19.29 -0.73
CA THR A 152 18.90 18.02 -0.79
C THR A 152 19.05 17.47 -2.21
N ARG A 153 18.17 17.89 -3.14
CA ARG A 153 18.01 17.33 -4.49
C ARG A 153 17.77 15.81 -4.51
N GLN A 154 17.44 15.23 -3.36
CA GLN A 154 17.15 13.81 -3.19
C GLN A 154 15.64 13.60 -3.20
N TRP A 155 15.17 12.93 -4.23
CA TRP A 155 13.76 12.60 -4.37
C TRP A 155 13.45 11.31 -3.59
N PRO A 156 12.60 11.35 -2.57
CA PRO A 156 12.20 10.15 -1.85
C PRO A 156 11.44 9.21 -2.77
N VAL A 157 11.61 7.90 -2.54
CA VAL A 157 11.04 6.87 -3.38
C VAL A 157 9.52 6.80 -3.18
N GLY A 158 8.76 7.53 -4.00
CA GLY A 158 7.31 7.34 -4.21
C GLY A 158 6.33 7.85 -3.18
N LEU A 159 6.81 8.27 -2.03
CA LEU A 159 5.96 8.75 -0.97
C LEU A 159 5.28 10.08 -1.35
N VAL A 160 6.05 10.99 -1.94
CA VAL A 160 5.61 12.38 -2.24
C VAL A 160 4.39 12.39 -3.13
N SER A 161 4.40 11.62 -4.23
CA SER A 161 3.31 11.66 -5.19
C SER A 161 1.98 11.25 -4.58
N HIS A 162 1.98 10.23 -3.72
CA HIS A 162 0.74 9.77 -3.07
C HIS A 162 0.27 10.72 -1.97
N LEU A 163 1.19 11.28 -1.18
CA LEU A 163 0.85 12.22 -0.12
C LEU A 163 0.19 13.48 -0.68
N VAL A 164 0.74 14.06 -1.75
CA VAL A 164 0.19 15.25 -2.39
C VAL A 164 -1.13 14.95 -3.09
N LEU A 165 -1.25 13.79 -3.75
CA LEU A 165 -2.47 13.40 -4.46
C LEU A 165 -3.67 13.31 -3.51
N TRP A 166 -3.58 12.48 -2.47
CA TRP A 166 -4.68 12.28 -1.52
C TRP A 166 -5.02 13.56 -0.75
N TYR A 167 -4.00 14.31 -0.37
CA TYR A 167 -4.17 15.63 0.24
C TYR A 167 -5.00 16.57 -0.67
N SER A 168 -4.64 16.65 -1.95
CA SER A 168 -5.33 17.51 -2.92
C SER A 168 -6.78 17.07 -3.15
N VAL A 169 -7.06 15.76 -3.15
CA VAL A 169 -8.43 15.22 -3.19
C VAL A 169 -9.23 15.70 -1.98
N ILE A 170 -8.70 15.55 -0.77
CA ILE A 170 -9.37 15.97 0.46
C ILE A 170 -9.65 17.48 0.43
N VAL A 171 -8.67 18.29 0.04
CA VAL A 171 -8.89 19.74 -0.06
C VAL A 171 -9.96 20.08 -1.09
N THR A 172 -9.97 19.40 -2.26
CA THR A 172 -11.03 19.61 -3.27
C THR A 172 -12.42 19.34 -2.68
N ILE A 173 -12.57 18.25 -1.94
CA ILE A 173 -13.82 17.88 -1.26
C ILE A 173 -14.20 18.96 -0.24
N VAL A 174 -13.26 19.41 0.59
CA VAL A 174 -13.51 20.45 1.59
C VAL A 174 -13.91 21.77 0.93
N LEU A 175 -13.21 22.21 -0.11
CA LEU A 175 -13.54 23.42 -0.89
C LEU A 175 -14.96 23.35 -1.46
N PHE A 176 -15.36 22.19 -1.97
CA PHE A 176 -16.72 21.94 -2.43
C PHE A 176 -17.73 22.16 -1.28
N PHE A 177 -17.55 21.49 -0.14
CA PHE A 177 -18.51 21.53 0.97
C PHE A 177 -18.56 22.86 1.71
N ILE A 178 -17.49 23.66 1.71
CA ILE A 178 -17.51 25.01 2.32
C ILE A 178 -18.09 26.07 1.39
N THR A 179 -18.28 25.79 0.09
CA THR A 179 -18.72 26.81 -0.89
C THR A 179 -19.99 27.55 -0.47
N PRO A 180 -21.07 26.89 0.02
CA PRO A 180 -22.29 27.59 0.45
C PRO A 180 -22.09 28.56 1.62
N ILE A 181 -21.05 28.33 2.44
CA ILE A 181 -20.78 29.08 3.67
C ILE A 181 -19.51 29.92 3.58
N LYS A 182 -18.89 30.04 2.40
CA LYS A 182 -17.56 30.67 2.22
C LYS A 182 -17.52 32.16 2.61
N ASN A 183 -18.66 32.85 2.58
CA ASN A 183 -18.76 34.29 2.84
C ASN A 183 -19.16 34.62 4.29
N HIS A 184 -19.23 33.64 5.20
CA HIS A 184 -19.69 33.89 6.57
C HIS A 184 -18.59 34.53 7.45
N ASN A 185 -17.30 34.31 7.16
CA ASN A 185 -16.18 35.01 7.80
C ASN A 185 -14.98 35.10 6.83
N SER A 186 -14.12 36.11 7.01
CA SER A 186 -12.87 36.32 6.27
C SER A 186 -11.96 35.09 6.24
N TRP A 187 -11.87 34.31 7.33
CA TRP A 187 -11.08 33.07 7.35
C TRP A 187 -11.52 32.07 6.26
N GLN A 188 -12.83 31.88 6.11
CA GLN A 188 -13.40 30.93 5.15
C GLN A 188 -13.23 31.42 3.71
N ASN A 189 -13.47 32.71 3.50
CA ASN A 189 -13.31 33.35 2.21
C ASN A 189 -11.85 33.28 1.73
N ASN A 190 -10.91 33.56 2.65
CA ASN A 190 -9.48 33.50 2.36
C ASN A 190 -9.03 32.06 2.10
N PHE A 191 -9.46 31.10 2.93
CA PHE A 191 -9.17 29.69 2.68
C PHE A 191 -9.63 29.27 1.28
N PHE A 192 -10.88 29.54 0.93
CA PHE A 192 -11.45 29.19 -0.37
C PHE A 192 -10.71 29.82 -1.56
N LYS A 193 -10.26 31.08 -1.43
CA LYS A 193 -9.55 31.81 -2.49
C LYS A 193 -8.07 31.44 -2.62
N ILE A 194 -7.41 31.11 -1.51
CA ILE A 194 -5.96 30.97 -1.42
C ILE A 194 -5.53 29.50 -1.55
N PHE A 195 -6.24 28.57 -0.90
CA PHE A 195 -5.83 27.15 -0.90
C PHE A 195 -5.69 26.54 -2.30
N PRO A 196 -6.60 26.78 -3.26
CA PRO A 196 -6.42 26.29 -4.63
C PRO A 196 -5.07 26.70 -5.24
N LYS A 197 -4.61 27.92 -4.96
CA LYS A 197 -3.35 28.47 -5.47
C LYS A 197 -2.14 27.86 -4.76
N ILE A 198 -2.24 27.65 -3.45
CA ILE A 198 -1.19 27.00 -2.65
C ILE A 198 -0.99 25.53 -3.07
N ILE A 199 -2.04 24.85 -3.49
CA ILE A 199 -1.94 23.44 -3.88
C ILE A 199 -1.26 23.26 -5.25
N LEU A 200 -1.37 24.23 -6.16
CA LEU A 200 -0.81 24.14 -7.51
C LEU A 200 0.71 23.84 -7.52
N PRO A 201 1.59 24.56 -6.78
CA PRO A 201 3.01 24.21 -6.68
C PRO A 201 3.25 22.79 -6.14
N LEU A 202 2.46 22.33 -5.17
CA LEU A 202 2.58 20.97 -4.64
C LEU A 202 2.22 19.93 -5.70
N ILE A 203 1.16 20.15 -6.48
CA ILE A 203 0.78 19.28 -7.60
C ILE A 203 1.87 19.26 -8.68
N VAL A 204 2.47 20.40 -9.02
CA VAL A 204 3.61 20.45 -9.96
C VAL A 204 4.77 19.61 -9.44
N MET A 205 5.09 19.70 -8.15
CA MET A 205 6.11 18.86 -7.52
C MET A 205 5.75 17.37 -7.61
N MET A 206 4.49 17.02 -7.39
CA MET A 206 4.01 15.64 -7.58
C MET A 206 4.23 15.16 -9.01
N PHE A 207 3.99 16.00 -10.03
CA PHE A 207 4.25 15.64 -11.42
C PHE A 207 5.73 15.35 -11.68
N ILE A 208 6.64 16.14 -11.10
CA ILE A 208 8.08 15.86 -11.21
C ILE A 208 8.41 14.51 -10.57
N SER A 209 7.90 14.25 -9.36
CA SER A 209 8.14 12.99 -8.64
C SER A 209 7.64 11.77 -9.40
N ILE A 210 6.44 11.83 -10.00
CA ILE A 210 5.91 10.72 -10.80
C ILE A 210 6.63 10.60 -12.14
N ALA A 211 7.02 11.70 -12.79
CA ALA A 211 7.75 11.68 -14.06
C ALA A 211 9.09 10.95 -13.95
N ILE A 212 9.84 11.15 -12.87
CA ILE A 212 11.08 10.40 -12.58
C ILE A 212 10.81 8.88 -12.60
N ARG A 213 9.70 8.45 -11.98
CA ARG A 213 9.32 7.04 -11.93
C ARG A 213 8.82 6.48 -13.25
N LEU A 214 8.07 7.28 -14.01
CA LEU A 214 7.61 6.90 -15.33
C LEU A 214 8.78 6.71 -16.29
N ASN A 215 9.81 7.56 -16.18
CA ASN A 215 11.00 7.47 -17.02
C ASN A 215 11.85 6.26 -16.65
N ALA A 216 12.02 5.97 -15.36
CA ALA A 216 12.80 4.82 -14.89
C ALA A 216 12.11 3.47 -15.17
N TYR A 217 10.78 3.39 -14.99
CA TYR A 217 10.07 2.11 -14.85
C TYR A 217 8.88 1.94 -15.79
N GLY A 218 8.68 2.88 -16.72
CA GLY A 218 7.52 2.93 -17.59
C GLY A 218 6.19 3.21 -16.87
N VAL A 219 5.14 3.33 -17.67
CA VAL A 219 3.76 3.49 -17.19
C VAL A 219 3.20 2.13 -16.78
N THR A 220 2.61 2.08 -15.59
CA THR A 220 1.80 0.97 -15.06
C THR A 220 0.45 1.54 -14.63
N GLU A 221 -0.57 0.70 -14.44
CA GLU A 221 -1.93 1.15 -14.10
C GLU A 221 -1.93 2.05 -12.85
N LYS A 222 -1.22 1.64 -11.79
CA LYS A 222 -1.13 2.42 -10.55
C LYS A 222 -0.55 3.82 -10.78
N ARG A 223 0.53 3.93 -11.57
CA ARG A 223 1.17 5.22 -11.89
C ARG A 223 0.31 6.06 -12.82
N TYR A 224 -0.39 5.41 -13.75
CA TYR A 224 -1.37 6.06 -14.61
C TYR A 224 -2.51 6.68 -13.80
N PHE A 225 -3.09 5.97 -12.84
CA PHE A 225 -4.18 6.50 -12.01
C PHE A 225 -3.75 7.71 -11.17
N VAL A 226 -2.53 7.70 -10.64
CA VAL A 226 -1.93 8.87 -9.96
C VAL A 226 -1.80 10.05 -10.93
N LEU A 227 -1.30 9.80 -12.14
CA LEU A 227 -1.10 10.83 -13.15
C LEU A 227 -2.43 11.45 -13.61
N ILE A 228 -3.41 10.64 -14.02
CA ILE A 228 -4.68 11.14 -14.56
C ILE A 228 -5.50 11.88 -13.51
N LEU A 229 -5.54 11.37 -12.27
CA LEU A 229 -6.21 12.05 -11.17
C LEU A 229 -5.46 13.34 -10.78
N GLY A 230 -4.13 13.32 -10.83
CA GLY A 230 -3.31 14.51 -10.64
C GLY A 230 -3.55 15.59 -11.69
N ILE A 231 -3.66 15.21 -12.96
CA ILE A 231 -4.01 16.12 -14.07
C ILE A 231 -5.38 16.72 -13.85
N TRP A 232 -6.37 15.90 -13.49
CA TRP A 232 -7.71 16.38 -13.17
C TRP A 232 -7.70 17.37 -12.00
N LEU A 233 -7.01 17.05 -10.89
CA LEU A 233 -6.86 17.94 -9.74
C LEU A 233 -6.18 19.25 -10.12
N PHE A 234 -5.14 19.21 -10.94
CA PHE A 234 -4.46 20.40 -11.41
C PHE A 234 -5.42 21.35 -12.12
N PHE A 235 -6.23 20.84 -13.06
CA PHE A 235 -7.21 21.65 -13.77
C PHE A 235 -8.35 22.15 -12.87
N ILE A 236 -8.80 21.35 -11.89
CA ILE A 236 -9.78 21.81 -10.91
C ILE A 236 -9.21 22.93 -10.03
N MET A 237 -7.95 22.82 -9.59
CA MET A 237 -7.30 23.87 -8.80
C MET A 237 -7.08 25.14 -9.61
N LEU A 238 -6.73 25.04 -10.89
CA LEU A 238 -6.69 26.18 -11.81
C LEU A 238 -8.07 26.82 -11.95
N TYR A 239 -9.10 26.00 -12.20
CA TYR A 239 -10.48 26.46 -12.32
C TYR A 239 -10.93 27.25 -11.09
N LEU A 240 -10.75 26.70 -9.89
CA LEU A 240 -11.11 27.36 -8.63
C LEU A 240 -10.24 28.59 -8.32
N SER A 241 -9.01 28.66 -8.84
CA SER A 241 -8.09 29.77 -8.60
C SER A 241 -8.41 31.01 -9.45
N PHE A 242 -8.88 30.81 -10.68
CA PHE A 242 -8.96 31.87 -11.70
C PHE A 242 -10.38 32.21 -12.13
N ILE A 243 -11.35 31.30 -11.98
CA ILE A 243 -12.73 31.57 -12.40
C ILE A 243 -13.51 32.28 -11.29
N LYS A 244 -14.15 33.40 -11.64
CA LYS A 244 -14.96 34.20 -10.71
C LYS A 244 -16.29 33.53 -10.37
N GLU A 245 -16.99 33.02 -11.38
CA GLU A 245 -18.29 32.34 -11.23
C GLU A 245 -18.10 30.83 -11.24
N ILE A 246 -17.94 30.28 -10.04
CA ILE A 246 -17.65 28.87 -9.85
C ILE A 246 -18.93 28.04 -9.92
N ARG A 247 -18.94 27.08 -10.84
CA ARG A 247 -19.95 26.04 -11.03
C ARG A 247 -19.41 24.73 -10.48
N ASN A 248 -19.62 24.48 -9.20
CA ASN A 248 -19.07 23.29 -8.53
C ASN A 248 -19.60 21.96 -9.08
N ILE A 249 -20.69 21.96 -9.87
CA ILE A 249 -21.15 20.79 -10.63
C ILE A 249 -20.08 20.22 -11.56
N LEU A 250 -19.15 21.06 -12.04
CA LEU A 250 -18.04 20.62 -12.89
C LEU A 250 -17.10 19.64 -12.17
N ILE A 251 -16.98 19.71 -10.84
CA ILE A 251 -16.09 18.82 -10.07
C ILE A 251 -16.55 17.36 -10.22
N PRO A 252 -17.75 16.94 -9.77
CA PRO A 252 -18.19 15.56 -9.92
C PRO A 252 -18.43 15.17 -11.39
N PHE A 253 -18.87 16.11 -12.23
CA PHE A 253 -19.08 15.85 -13.66
C PHE A 253 -17.78 15.47 -14.37
N THR A 254 -16.75 16.31 -14.29
CA THR A 254 -15.47 16.04 -14.97
C THR A 254 -14.75 14.84 -14.36
N LEU A 255 -14.86 14.63 -13.03
CA LEU A 255 -14.31 13.44 -12.39
C LEU A 255 -14.97 12.15 -12.89
N SER A 256 -16.28 12.17 -13.15
CA SER A 256 -17.00 11.01 -13.70
C SER A 256 -16.50 10.65 -15.11
N ILE A 257 -16.24 11.65 -15.94
CA ILE A 257 -15.68 11.48 -17.29
C ILE A 257 -14.26 10.90 -17.19
N VAL A 258 -13.41 11.49 -16.32
CA VAL A 258 -12.05 11.01 -16.10
C VAL A 258 -12.05 9.56 -15.60
N ALA A 259 -12.95 9.20 -14.69
CA ALA A 259 -13.09 7.83 -14.20
C ALA A 259 -13.40 6.85 -15.34
N LEU A 260 -14.32 7.18 -16.25
CA LEU A 260 -14.65 6.33 -17.40
C LEU A 260 -13.49 6.23 -18.41
N ILE A 261 -12.87 7.35 -18.78
CA ILE A 261 -11.74 7.37 -19.72
C ILE A 261 -10.54 6.59 -19.15
N SER A 262 -10.34 6.61 -17.83
CA SER A 262 -9.23 5.90 -17.18
C SER A 262 -9.33 4.36 -17.28
N VAL A 263 -10.52 3.82 -17.57
CA VAL A 263 -10.77 2.37 -17.63
C VAL A 263 -11.28 1.86 -18.98
N PHE A 264 -11.72 2.76 -19.88
CA PHE A 264 -12.19 2.40 -21.23
C PHE A 264 -11.45 3.14 -22.35
N GLY A 265 -11.38 2.49 -23.51
CA GLY A 265 -10.84 3.08 -24.73
C GLY A 265 -9.30 3.13 -24.79
N PRO A 266 -8.76 3.80 -25.82
CA PRO A 266 -7.33 3.85 -26.09
C PRO A 266 -6.54 4.65 -25.04
N LEU A 267 -7.20 5.57 -24.34
CA LEU A 267 -6.59 6.36 -23.27
C LEU A 267 -6.61 5.65 -21.92
N SER A 268 -7.24 4.47 -21.80
CA SER A 268 -7.32 3.75 -20.52
C SER A 268 -5.95 3.37 -19.97
N SER A 269 -5.92 3.19 -18.65
CA SER A 269 -4.76 2.71 -17.91
C SER A 269 -4.14 1.45 -18.54
N TYR A 270 -4.96 0.51 -19.00
CA TYR A 270 -4.50 -0.73 -19.62
C TYR A 270 -3.85 -0.48 -20.98
N SER A 271 -4.52 0.26 -21.88
CA SER A 271 -4.00 0.53 -23.23
C SER A 271 -2.68 1.29 -23.17
N ILE A 272 -2.61 2.32 -22.34
CA ILE A 272 -1.40 3.15 -22.18
C ILE A 272 -0.26 2.35 -21.53
N SER A 273 -0.55 1.56 -20.47
CA SER A 273 0.49 0.78 -19.80
C SER A 273 1.02 -0.34 -20.68
N LYS A 274 0.15 -1.07 -21.40
CA LYS A 274 0.57 -2.09 -22.36
C LYS A 274 1.43 -1.53 -23.48
N ASN A 275 1.02 -0.39 -24.06
CA ASN A 275 1.82 0.29 -25.08
C ASN A 275 3.17 0.75 -24.51
N SER A 276 3.19 1.32 -23.31
CA SER A 276 4.42 1.74 -22.64
C SER A 276 5.38 0.57 -22.40
N GLN A 277 4.88 -0.59 -21.93
CA GLN A 277 5.74 -1.75 -21.64
C GLN A 277 6.22 -2.43 -22.94
N ASN A 278 5.36 -2.54 -23.95
CA ASN A 278 5.75 -3.07 -25.26
C ASN A 278 6.80 -2.19 -25.95
N ASN A 279 6.67 -0.86 -25.89
CA ASN A 279 7.66 0.04 -26.47
C ASN A 279 9.00 -0.01 -25.73
N ARG A 280 9.01 -0.31 -24.42
CA ARG A 280 10.24 -0.53 -23.66
C ARG A 280 10.91 -1.83 -24.08
N LEU A 281 10.15 -2.91 -24.17
CA LEU A 281 10.66 -4.20 -24.65
C LEU A 281 11.28 -4.05 -26.04
N GLU A 282 10.56 -3.42 -26.96
CA GLU A 282 11.01 -3.17 -28.33
C GLU A 282 12.32 -2.37 -28.37
N LYS A 283 12.46 -1.33 -27.53
CA LYS A 283 13.71 -0.56 -27.42
C LYS A 283 14.89 -1.40 -26.94
N ILE A 284 14.71 -2.26 -25.95
CA ILE A 284 15.77 -3.14 -25.44
C ILE A 284 16.17 -4.15 -26.52
N LEU A 285 15.19 -4.81 -27.14
CA LEU A 285 15.44 -5.80 -28.17
C LEU A 285 16.14 -5.20 -29.40
N LEU A 286 15.82 -3.96 -29.79
CA LEU A 286 16.51 -3.26 -30.87
C LEU A 286 17.93 -2.84 -30.47
N LYS A 287 18.10 -2.30 -29.27
CA LYS A 287 19.40 -1.90 -28.71
C LYS A 287 20.39 -3.08 -28.70
N ASP A 288 19.91 -4.25 -28.30
CA ASP A 288 20.73 -5.46 -28.15
C ASP A 288 20.72 -6.37 -29.40
N ASN A 289 20.22 -5.88 -30.54
CA ASN A 289 20.13 -6.59 -31.82
C ASN A 289 19.42 -7.96 -31.73
N MET A 290 18.45 -8.09 -30.83
CA MET A 290 17.66 -9.30 -30.59
C MET A 290 16.44 -9.41 -31.52
N ILE A 291 16.33 -8.57 -32.56
CA ILE A 291 15.25 -8.66 -33.56
C ILE A 291 15.83 -8.97 -34.93
N LYS A 292 15.42 -10.09 -35.51
CA LYS A 292 15.75 -10.46 -36.89
C LYS A 292 14.51 -10.97 -37.61
N ASN A 293 14.20 -10.40 -38.78
CA ASN A 293 13.01 -10.73 -39.57
C ASN A 293 11.68 -10.68 -38.78
N GLY A 294 11.55 -9.72 -37.85
CA GLY A 294 10.35 -9.56 -37.02
C GLY A 294 10.18 -10.62 -35.93
N LYS A 295 11.19 -11.44 -35.64
CA LYS A 295 11.20 -12.42 -34.55
C LYS A 295 12.35 -12.14 -33.59
N ILE A 296 12.17 -12.60 -32.34
CA ILE A 296 13.23 -12.54 -31.33
C ILE A 296 14.34 -13.51 -31.75
N GLN A 297 15.57 -12.98 -31.80
CA GLN A 297 16.79 -13.75 -31.87
C GLN A 297 17.39 -13.83 -30.47
N SER A 298 17.59 -15.06 -29.99
CA SER A 298 18.20 -15.34 -28.69
C SER A 298 19.60 -14.72 -28.59
N SER A 299 19.88 -14.06 -27.46
CA SER A 299 21.17 -13.41 -27.18
C SER A 299 21.49 -13.55 -25.68
N PRO A 300 22.32 -14.53 -25.29
CA PRO A 300 22.68 -14.74 -23.88
C PRO A 300 23.58 -13.63 -23.33
N ASP A 301 24.24 -12.83 -24.17
CA ASP A 301 25.32 -11.93 -23.79
C ASP A 301 24.88 -10.48 -23.52
N ILE A 302 23.58 -10.23 -23.37
CA ILE A 302 23.06 -8.90 -23.00
C ILE A 302 23.36 -8.55 -21.53
N SER A 303 23.29 -7.26 -21.20
CA SER A 303 23.57 -6.76 -19.84
C SER A 303 22.62 -7.34 -18.79
N LYS A 304 23.07 -7.43 -17.53
CA LYS A 304 22.21 -7.94 -16.44
C LYS A 304 20.99 -7.03 -16.24
N GLU A 305 21.17 -5.74 -16.46
CA GLU A 305 20.16 -4.70 -16.39
C GLU A 305 19.06 -4.95 -17.44
N ASP A 306 19.44 -5.17 -18.70
CA ASP A 306 18.50 -5.46 -19.79
C ASP A 306 17.78 -6.80 -19.56
N LYS A 307 18.47 -7.84 -19.07
CA LYS A 307 17.83 -9.12 -18.67
C LYS A 307 16.76 -8.92 -17.60
N SER A 308 17.08 -8.10 -16.58
CA SER A 308 16.17 -7.79 -15.49
C SER A 308 14.98 -6.94 -15.96
N GLU A 309 15.20 -6.00 -16.87
CA GLU A 309 14.14 -5.17 -17.43
C GLU A 309 13.19 -5.98 -18.32
N ILE A 310 13.70 -6.86 -19.19
CA ILE A 310 12.89 -7.80 -19.96
C ILE A 310 12.07 -8.68 -19.01
N SER A 311 12.71 -9.31 -18.01
CA SER A 311 12.03 -10.16 -17.03
C SER A 311 10.89 -9.43 -16.30
N SER A 312 11.12 -8.17 -15.91
CA SER A 312 10.12 -7.32 -15.28
C SER A 312 8.93 -7.01 -16.17
N ILE A 313 9.18 -6.72 -17.46
CA ILE A 313 8.11 -6.47 -18.43
C ILE A 313 7.25 -7.74 -18.58
N LEU A 314 7.87 -8.91 -18.72
CA LEU A 314 7.13 -10.18 -18.85
C LEU A 314 6.36 -10.52 -17.58
N ASP A 315 6.97 -10.35 -16.41
CA ASP A 315 6.29 -10.54 -15.12
C ASP A 315 5.09 -9.59 -14.95
N TYR A 316 5.22 -8.34 -15.40
CA TYR A 316 4.13 -7.38 -15.39
C TYR A 316 2.94 -7.86 -16.23
N PHE A 317 3.17 -8.35 -17.46
CA PHE A 317 2.10 -8.88 -18.31
C PHE A 317 1.52 -10.18 -17.72
N ASN A 318 2.35 -11.07 -17.20
CA ASN A 318 1.91 -12.32 -16.58
C ASN A 318 1.01 -12.09 -15.35
N LYS A 319 1.28 -11.05 -14.56
CA LYS A 319 0.51 -10.74 -13.33
C LYS A 319 -0.74 -9.90 -13.58
N ASN A 320 -0.70 -8.98 -14.54
CA ASN A 320 -1.73 -7.94 -14.68
C ASN A 320 -2.55 -8.04 -15.97
N HIS A 321 -2.06 -8.78 -16.97
CA HIS A 321 -2.65 -8.92 -18.31
C HIS A 321 -2.47 -10.37 -18.80
N THR A 322 -2.12 -10.55 -20.07
CA THR A 322 -1.71 -11.82 -20.66
C THR A 322 -0.39 -11.65 -21.41
N LEU A 323 0.45 -12.68 -21.41
CA LEU A 323 1.69 -12.71 -22.19
C LEU A 323 1.43 -12.68 -23.71
N GLU A 324 0.22 -13.05 -24.16
CA GLU A 324 -0.17 -12.97 -25.57
C GLU A 324 -0.25 -11.53 -26.10
N GLU A 325 -0.36 -10.54 -25.21
CA GLU A 325 -0.41 -9.12 -25.56
C GLU A 325 0.99 -8.47 -25.66
N VAL A 326 2.05 -9.26 -25.45
CA VAL A 326 3.43 -8.81 -25.57
C VAL A 326 3.88 -8.90 -27.03
N LYS A 327 4.43 -7.80 -27.57
CA LYS A 327 4.97 -7.80 -28.94
C LYS A 327 6.14 -8.78 -29.08
N TYR A 328 6.28 -9.38 -30.25
CA TYR A 328 7.35 -10.31 -30.64
C TYR A 328 7.37 -11.67 -29.93
N ILE A 329 6.46 -11.91 -28.97
CA ILE A 329 6.36 -13.19 -28.25
C ILE A 329 5.44 -14.16 -29.00
N PRO A 330 5.83 -15.45 -29.15
CA PRO A 330 4.98 -16.46 -29.79
C PRO A 330 3.75 -16.79 -28.93
N LYS A 331 2.66 -17.20 -29.58
CA LYS A 331 1.44 -17.66 -28.89
C LYS A 331 1.75 -18.88 -28.01
N GLY A 332 1.17 -18.92 -26.82
CA GLY A 332 1.38 -20.00 -25.84
C GLY A 332 2.68 -19.92 -25.05
N PHE A 333 3.47 -18.86 -25.21
CA PHE A 333 4.69 -18.62 -24.43
C PHE A 333 4.41 -18.57 -22.93
N LYS A 334 5.23 -19.27 -22.15
CA LYS A 334 5.26 -19.20 -20.68
C LYS A 334 6.59 -18.63 -20.20
N LEU A 335 6.62 -18.08 -18.99
CA LEU A 335 7.87 -17.56 -18.39
C LEU A 335 8.96 -18.63 -18.26
N GLU A 336 8.59 -19.91 -18.17
CA GLU A 336 9.51 -21.06 -18.16
C GLU A 336 10.29 -21.19 -19.48
N ASP A 337 9.68 -20.76 -20.61
CA ASP A 337 10.28 -20.82 -21.95
C ASP A 337 11.27 -19.68 -22.22
N MET A 338 11.49 -18.80 -21.24
CA MET A 338 12.29 -17.59 -21.40
C MET A 338 13.73 -17.89 -21.84
N ASN A 339 14.33 -18.95 -21.31
CA ASN A 339 15.67 -19.37 -21.72
C ASN A 339 15.72 -19.80 -23.19
N ASN A 340 14.67 -20.46 -23.68
CA ASN A 340 14.60 -20.93 -25.07
C ASN A 340 14.42 -19.77 -26.05
N LEU A 341 13.61 -18.76 -25.68
CA LEU A 341 13.29 -17.63 -26.55
C LEU A 341 14.38 -16.54 -26.55
N PHE A 342 14.85 -16.15 -25.36
CA PHE A 342 15.77 -15.03 -25.18
C PHE A 342 17.23 -15.44 -24.96
N GLY A 343 17.49 -16.70 -24.60
CA GLY A 343 18.85 -17.20 -24.31
C GLY A 343 19.28 -17.03 -22.86
N PHE A 344 18.38 -16.61 -21.97
CA PHE A 344 18.65 -16.49 -20.55
C PHE A 344 17.40 -16.77 -19.71
N SER A 345 17.61 -17.24 -18.48
CA SER A 345 16.53 -17.49 -17.51
C SER A 345 16.02 -16.20 -16.88
N PHE A 346 14.81 -16.24 -16.31
CA PHE A 346 14.20 -15.12 -15.61
C PHE A 346 15.12 -14.50 -14.55
N VAL A 347 15.31 -13.17 -14.63
CA VAL A 347 16.13 -12.39 -13.68
C VAL A 347 15.22 -11.46 -12.89
N PRO A 348 15.00 -11.69 -11.59
CA PRO A 348 14.14 -10.84 -10.78
C PRO A 348 14.67 -9.40 -10.72
N GLN A 349 13.76 -8.46 -10.61
CA GLN A 349 14.07 -7.03 -10.59
C GLN A 349 14.44 -6.56 -9.18
N ASN A 350 15.74 -6.38 -8.91
CA ASN A 350 16.22 -5.77 -7.68
C ASN A 350 16.18 -4.23 -7.80
N TYR A 351 15.03 -3.62 -7.55
CA TYR A 351 14.98 -2.16 -7.38
C TYR A 351 15.52 -1.74 -6.02
N GLY A 352 16.74 -1.19 -6.02
CA GLY A 352 17.13 -0.19 -5.01
C GLY A 352 17.47 -0.70 -3.62
N SER A 353 17.81 -1.97 -3.48
CA SER A 353 18.56 -2.46 -2.32
C SER A 353 19.91 -2.94 -2.82
N TYR A 354 20.96 -2.14 -2.67
CA TYR A 354 22.33 -2.68 -2.59
C TYR A 354 22.49 -3.63 -1.40
N MET A 355 21.41 -3.92 -0.65
CA MET A 355 21.40 -4.96 0.34
C MET A 355 20.88 -6.26 -0.26
N GLY A 356 21.78 -7.20 -0.53
CA GLY A 356 21.41 -8.59 -0.73
C GLY A 356 20.80 -9.13 0.56
N TYR A 357 19.60 -9.70 0.47
CA TYR A 357 18.95 -10.36 1.60
C TYR A 357 19.47 -11.79 1.70
N PHE A 358 19.79 -12.24 2.91
CA PHE A 358 20.12 -13.63 3.21
C PHE A 358 19.18 -14.17 4.27
N ASN A 359 18.88 -15.46 4.19
CA ASN A 359 18.03 -16.15 5.14
C ASN A 359 18.47 -17.61 5.27
N PHE A 360 18.95 -17.99 6.44
CA PHE A 360 19.37 -19.35 6.77
C PHE A 360 18.43 -19.94 7.81
N ILE A 361 17.73 -21.00 7.42
CA ILE A 361 16.76 -21.70 8.29
C ILE A 361 17.37 -23.04 8.68
N ARG A 362 17.25 -23.44 9.94
CA ARG A 362 17.64 -24.78 10.39
C ARG A 362 16.60 -25.81 9.96
N ASN A 363 17.05 -26.93 9.41
CA ASN A 363 16.19 -28.06 9.08
C ASN A 363 15.57 -28.65 10.36
N GLN A 364 14.23 -28.69 10.40
CA GLN A 364 13.44 -29.11 11.57
C GLN A 364 13.18 -30.62 11.62
N SER A 365 14.02 -31.43 10.96
CA SER A 365 13.93 -32.89 11.08
C SER A 365 14.09 -33.37 12.53
N GLU A 366 14.84 -32.62 13.34
CA GLU A 366 14.97 -32.84 14.79
C GLU A 366 14.00 -31.96 15.56
N LYS A 367 13.06 -32.57 16.27
CA LYS A 367 12.09 -31.87 17.16
C LYS A 367 12.54 -31.82 18.63
N SER A 368 13.73 -32.34 18.94
CA SER A 368 14.29 -32.44 20.29
C SER A 368 15.69 -31.82 20.33
N ILE A 369 16.07 -31.27 21.47
CA ILE A 369 17.42 -30.70 21.70
C ILE A 369 18.08 -31.54 22.79
N ASP A 370 19.23 -32.15 22.48
CA ASP A 370 20.06 -32.79 23.50
C ASP A 370 20.81 -31.74 24.32
N VAL A 371 20.62 -31.80 25.63
CA VAL A 371 21.23 -30.89 26.61
C VAL A 371 22.26 -31.59 27.50
N SER A 372 22.53 -32.87 27.25
CA SER A 372 23.45 -33.68 28.05
C SER A 372 24.83 -33.03 28.10
N GLY A 373 25.38 -32.90 29.32
CA GLY A 373 26.68 -32.28 29.56
C GLY A 373 26.69 -30.75 29.65
N TYR A 374 25.52 -30.09 29.62
CA TYR A 374 25.34 -28.67 29.92
C TYR A 374 24.46 -28.48 31.17
N ASP A 375 24.68 -27.37 31.89
CA ASP A 375 24.00 -27.10 33.16
C ASP A 375 22.74 -26.23 32.96
N TYR A 376 22.72 -25.39 31.92
CA TYR A 376 21.63 -24.43 31.68
C TYR A 376 21.24 -24.37 30.20
N LEU A 377 19.95 -24.12 29.94
CA LEU A 377 19.41 -23.77 28.62
C LEU A 377 18.73 -22.40 28.71
N PHE A 378 19.07 -21.50 27.80
CA PHE A 378 18.39 -20.23 27.59
C PHE A 378 17.67 -20.20 26.25
N ASP A 379 16.40 -19.81 26.29
CA ASP A 379 15.62 -19.46 25.11
C ASP A 379 15.77 -17.96 24.81
N MET A 380 16.49 -17.63 23.74
CA MET A 380 16.79 -16.24 23.37
C MET A 380 15.81 -15.66 22.35
N ARG A 381 14.80 -16.43 21.92
CA ARG A 381 13.89 -16.02 20.84
C ARG A 381 12.94 -14.89 21.23
N SER A 382 12.64 -14.74 22.52
CA SER A 382 11.68 -13.77 23.05
C SER A 382 12.32 -12.67 23.90
N LEU A 383 13.65 -12.55 23.88
CA LEU A 383 14.35 -11.55 24.69
C LEU A 383 14.20 -10.17 24.04
N GLU A 384 13.71 -9.17 24.76
CA GLU A 384 13.72 -7.79 24.24
C GLU A 384 15.16 -7.25 24.15
N ASN A 385 15.39 -6.29 23.24
CA ASN A 385 16.74 -5.77 22.97
C ASN A 385 17.44 -5.27 24.23
N GLY A 386 18.61 -5.84 24.55
CA GLY A 386 19.43 -5.42 25.68
C GLY A 386 18.91 -5.84 27.05
N LYS A 387 17.77 -6.54 27.15
CA LYS A 387 17.34 -7.16 28.41
C LYS A 387 18.15 -8.41 28.68
N SER A 388 18.35 -8.73 29.96
CA SER A 388 18.96 -9.99 30.37
C SER A 388 17.88 -11.00 30.78
N THR A 389 18.15 -12.27 30.50
CA THR A 389 17.47 -13.40 31.13
C THR A 389 18.41 -13.98 32.19
N SER A 390 17.85 -14.41 33.33
CA SER A 390 18.67 -14.80 34.48
C SER A 390 18.14 -16.04 35.17
N ILE A 391 19.07 -16.87 35.64
CA ILE A 391 18.85 -17.99 36.54
C ILE A 391 20.02 -17.99 37.53
N SER A 392 19.76 -17.55 38.77
CA SER A 392 20.84 -17.32 39.74
C SER A 392 21.75 -18.55 39.89
N PRO A 393 23.09 -18.40 39.83
CA PRO A 393 23.86 -17.15 39.78
C PRO A 393 24.31 -16.70 38.37
N LEU A 394 23.66 -17.20 37.31
CA LEU A 394 23.98 -16.95 35.90
C LEU A 394 22.97 -15.99 35.24
N SER A 395 23.45 -15.16 34.32
CA SER A 395 22.59 -14.36 33.46
C SER A 395 23.20 -14.21 32.08
N ALA A 396 22.34 -13.97 31.09
CA ALA A 396 22.74 -13.77 29.72
C ALA A 396 21.93 -12.66 29.07
N SER A 397 22.57 -11.86 28.23
CA SER A 397 21.96 -10.73 27.53
C SER A 397 22.39 -10.71 26.08
N TYR A 398 21.45 -10.41 25.18
CA TYR A 398 21.70 -10.28 23.75
C TYR A 398 21.31 -8.88 23.27
N ASN A 399 22.21 -8.23 22.53
CA ASN A 399 21.97 -6.93 21.93
C ASN A 399 21.82 -7.09 20.42
N TYR A 400 20.63 -6.81 19.88
CA TYR A 400 20.30 -6.98 18.46
C TYR A 400 21.02 -5.97 17.56
N GLU A 401 21.39 -4.79 18.06
CA GLU A 401 22.07 -3.77 17.26
C GLU A 401 23.53 -4.13 16.99
N THR A 402 24.18 -4.76 17.98
CA THR A 402 25.60 -5.15 17.89
C THR A 402 25.79 -6.64 17.62
N SER A 403 24.72 -7.45 17.66
CA SER A 403 24.77 -8.92 17.60
C SER A 403 25.66 -9.56 18.68
N VAL A 404 25.91 -8.86 19.79
CA VAL A 404 26.77 -9.36 20.88
C VAL A 404 25.94 -10.07 21.94
N ILE A 405 26.31 -11.33 22.23
CA ILE A 405 25.84 -12.09 23.38
C ILE A 405 26.86 -11.96 24.52
N LYS A 406 26.37 -11.76 25.75
CA LYS A 406 27.18 -11.75 26.98
C LYS A 406 26.62 -12.71 28.00
N ILE A 407 27.52 -13.38 28.74
CA ILE A 407 27.18 -14.26 29.86
C ILE A 407 27.90 -13.75 31.12
N ILE A 408 27.13 -13.57 32.19
CA ILE A 408 27.61 -13.09 33.49
C ILE A 408 27.32 -14.17 34.54
N TYR A 409 28.36 -14.59 35.27
CA TYR A 409 28.26 -15.55 36.36
C TYR A 409 28.76 -14.92 37.66
N LYS A 410 27.94 -14.94 38.72
CA LYS A 410 28.24 -14.30 40.01
C LYS A 410 28.68 -12.84 39.87
N GLY A 411 28.06 -12.10 38.95
CA GLY A 411 28.35 -10.69 38.68
C GLY A 411 29.56 -10.40 37.78
N ASN A 412 30.34 -11.42 37.39
CA ASN A 412 31.48 -11.24 36.49
C ASN A 412 31.14 -11.68 35.06
N GLU A 413 31.53 -10.88 34.06
CA GLU A 413 31.46 -11.28 32.65
C GLU A 413 32.44 -12.44 32.40
N ILE A 414 31.91 -13.59 31.99
CA ILE A 414 32.70 -14.81 31.75
C ILE A 414 32.79 -15.17 30.26
N TYR A 415 31.96 -14.55 29.43
CA TYR A 415 31.92 -14.79 27.99
C TYR A 415 31.24 -13.63 27.25
N ALA A 416 31.80 -13.24 26.10
CA ALA A 416 31.19 -12.31 25.16
C ALA A 416 31.51 -12.74 23.72
N LYS A 417 30.53 -12.69 22.82
CA LYS A 417 30.71 -13.06 21.41
C LYS A 417 29.83 -12.23 20.50
N ASP A 418 30.41 -11.75 19.40
CA ASP A 418 29.66 -11.23 18.26
C ASP A 418 29.17 -12.39 17.38
N LEU A 419 27.87 -12.59 17.29
CA LEU A 419 27.25 -13.65 16.49
C LEU A 419 27.16 -13.29 15.00
N SER A 420 27.39 -12.02 14.61
CA SER A 420 27.41 -11.61 13.21
C SER A 420 28.55 -12.27 12.43
N SER A 421 29.66 -12.61 13.10
CA SER A 421 30.76 -13.35 12.49
C SER A 421 30.34 -14.74 12.02
N PHE A 422 29.42 -15.39 12.74
CA PHE A 422 28.88 -16.69 12.35
C PHE A 422 27.99 -16.56 11.10
N ALA A 423 27.13 -15.54 11.06
CA ALA A 423 26.33 -15.23 9.87
C ALA A 423 27.21 -14.96 8.64
N LYS A 424 28.33 -14.25 8.82
CA LYS A 424 29.32 -14.01 7.76
C LYS A 424 29.90 -15.31 7.20
N ASN A 425 30.30 -16.23 8.07
CA ASN A 425 30.83 -17.53 7.64
C ASN A 425 29.80 -18.34 6.82
N LEU A 426 28.52 -18.29 7.19
CA LEU A 426 27.45 -18.93 6.42
C LEU A 426 27.28 -18.28 5.04
N ILE A 427 27.32 -16.95 4.96
CA ILE A 427 27.23 -16.22 3.69
C ILE A 427 28.44 -16.55 2.79
N ASP A 428 29.64 -16.62 3.35
CA ASP A 428 30.85 -16.93 2.59
C ASP A 428 30.84 -18.39 2.08
N LYS A 429 30.18 -19.31 2.81
CA LYS A 429 30.05 -20.73 2.44
C LYS A 429 28.93 -21.01 1.43
N TYR A 430 27.75 -20.42 1.61
CA TYR A 430 26.55 -20.74 0.81
C TYR A 430 26.06 -19.62 -0.10
N GLY A 431 26.66 -18.44 -0.03
CA GLY A 431 26.18 -17.24 -0.71
C GLY A 431 24.94 -16.63 -0.05
N MET A 432 24.37 -15.60 -0.70
CA MET A 432 23.18 -14.89 -0.18
C MET A 432 21.85 -15.55 -0.58
N LEU A 433 21.87 -16.39 -1.62
CA LEU A 433 20.71 -17.06 -2.18
C LEU A 433 20.87 -18.56 -1.97
N SER A 434 20.55 -19.07 -0.78
CA SER A 434 20.38 -20.52 -0.66
C SER A 434 19.09 -20.90 -1.40
N LYS A 435 19.24 -21.26 -2.68
CA LYS A 435 18.18 -21.92 -3.46
C LYS A 435 17.79 -23.30 -2.88
N GLU A 436 18.49 -23.75 -1.84
CA GLU A 436 18.23 -25.00 -1.15
C GLU A 436 17.61 -24.77 0.22
N ASN A 437 16.53 -25.50 0.45
CA ASN A 437 15.76 -25.55 1.68
C ASN A 437 16.66 -25.96 2.86
N ALA A 438 16.58 -25.18 3.94
CA ALA A 438 17.02 -25.48 5.30
C ALA A 438 18.41 -26.15 5.49
N LEU A 439 19.34 -25.44 6.13
CA LEU A 439 20.66 -25.97 6.49
C LEU A 439 20.56 -27.07 7.56
N SER A 440 21.52 -27.98 7.54
CA SER A 440 21.54 -29.10 8.49
C SER A 440 21.67 -28.62 9.95
N PRO A 441 21.17 -29.41 10.92
CA PRO A 441 21.36 -29.16 12.36
C PRO A 441 22.80 -28.82 12.76
N ASP A 442 23.79 -29.51 12.18
CA ASP A 442 25.20 -29.30 12.53
C ASP A 442 25.74 -27.98 11.99
N GLU A 443 25.35 -27.59 10.78
CA GLU A 443 25.77 -26.32 10.16
C GLU A 443 25.17 -25.09 10.84
N MET A 444 24.02 -25.25 11.49
CA MET A 444 23.33 -24.20 12.27
C MET A 444 23.63 -24.27 13.76
N THR A 445 24.79 -24.83 14.14
CA THR A 445 25.23 -24.96 15.53
C THR A 445 26.65 -24.42 15.69
N LEU A 446 26.89 -23.61 16.74
CA LEU A 446 28.21 -23.13 17.11
C LEU A 446 28.52 -23.55 18.53
N THR A 447 29.65 -24.23 18.76
CA THR A 447 30.12 -24.58 20.11
C THR A 447 31.46 -23.92 20.36
N GLU A 448 31.56 -23.15 21.45
CA GLU A 448 32.79 -22.50 21.89
C GLU A 448 33.05 -22.81 23.36
N GLU A 449 34.33 -22.77 23.74
CA GLU A 449 34.77 -23.16 25.08
C GLU A 449 35.97 -22.31 25.48
N ASN A 450 35.91 -21.72 26.68
CA ASN A 450 37.02 -21.02 27.29
C ASN A 450 37.37 -21.67 28.66
N GLU A 451 38.25 -21.04 29.44
CA GLU A 451 38.66 -21.55 30.76
C GLU A 451 37.51 -21.62 31.78
N LYS A 452 36.47 -20.78 31.62
CA LYS A 452 35.39 -20.59 32.61
C LYS A 452 34.05 -21.21 32.19
N VAL A 453 33.81 -21.37 30.90
CA VAL A 453 32.51 -21.78 30.37
C VAL A 453 32.61 -22.48 29.02
N LYS A 454 31.71 -23.44 28.81
CA LYS A 454 31.42 -24.02 27.49
C LYS A 454 30.02 -23.59 27.06
N VAL A 455 29.90 -23.07 25.84
CA VAL A 455 28.66 -22.52 25.29
C VAL A 455 28.34 -23.17 23.96
N LYS A 456 27.09 -23.60 23.77
CA LYS A 456 26.57 -24.11 22.50
C LYS A 456 25.37 -23.30 22.05
N PHE A 457 25.50 -22.64 20.90
CA PHE A 457 24.44 -21.91 20.21
C PHE A 457 23.77 -22.82 19.20
N ILE A 458 22.44 -22.90 19.24
CA ILE A 458 21.61 -23.67 18.32
C ILE A 458 20.72 -22.67 17.58
N PHE A 459 21.12 -22.29 16.38
CA PHE A 459 20.41 -21.30 15.57
C PHE A 459 19.22 -21.94 14.88
N LEU A 460 18.05 -21.31 14.98
CA LEU A 460 16.82 -21.71 14.29
C LEU A 460 16.66 -20.94 12.98
N ASN A 461 16.97 -19.66 13.02
CA ASN A 461 16.92 -18.75 11.88
C ASN A 461 18.00 -17.68 12.03
N ILE A 462 18.68 -17.36 10.93
CA ILE A 462 19.56 -16.21 10.80
C ILE A 462 19.19 -15.50 9.51
N SER A 463 18.66 -14.28 9.62
CA SER A 463 18.31 -13.48 8.45
C SER A 463 18.77 -12.03 8.58
N GLY A 464 19.01 -11.41 7.42
CA GLY A 464 19.53 -10.06 7.40
C GLY A 464 19.85 -9.56 6.01
N ASN A 465 20.53 -8.42 6.01
CA ASN A 465 20.87 -7.66 4.83
C ASN A 465 22.39 -7.52 4.74
N LYS A 466 22.98 -7.82 3.59
CA LYS A 466 24.40 -7.57 3.31
C LYS A 466 24.52 -6.43 2.32
N ASN A 467 25.18 -5.36 2.70
CA ASN A 467 25.43 -4.23 1.82
C ASN A 467 26.57 -4.57 0.85
N ASP A 468 26.25 -4.65 -0.44
CA ASP A 468 27.18 -5.03 -1.51
C ASP A 468 28.31 -4.01 -1.69
N SER A 469 28.11 -2.75 -1.28
CA SER A 469 29.09 -1.67 -1.47
C SER A 469 30.22 -1.67 -0.43
N ASN A 470 29.95 -2.06 0.82
CA ASN A 470 30.95 -2.05 1.92
C ASN A 470 31.15 -3.41 2.59
N ARG A 471 30.48 -4.47 2.11
CA ARG A 471 30.47 -5.84 2.67
C ARG A 471 30.02 -5.92 4.13
N GLU A 472 29.42 -4.85 4.67
CA GLU A 472 28.84 -4.90 6.02
C GLU A 472 27.60 -5.79 6.03
N ILE A 473 27.51 -6.62 7.05
CA ILE A 473 26.40 -7.52 7.28
C ILE A 473 25.60 -6.95 8.44
N ASN A 474 24.34 -6.64 8.17
CA ASN A 474 23.37 -6.28 9.18
C ASN A 474 22.43 -7.47 9.39
N ALA A 475 22.79 -8.34 10.33
CA ALA A 475 21.94 -9.43 10.77
C ALA A 475 20.77 -8.84 11.57
N LYS A 476 19.55 -8.90 11.02
CA LYS A 476 18.37 -8.28 11.61
C LYS A 476 17.67 -9.21 12.59
N GLU A 477 17.77 -10.51 12.35
CA GLU A 477 17.07 -11.51 13.15
C GLU A 477 17.96 -12.75 13.31
N ILE A 478 18.37 -13.03 14.55
CA ILE A 478 19.13 -14.23 14.93
C ILE A 478 18.36 -14.90 16.06
N ASN A 479 17.62 -15.95 15.73
CA ASN A 479 16.82 -16.72 16.68
C ASN A 479 17.57 -17.98 17.07
N PHE A 480 17.85 -18.17 18.36
CA PHE A 480 18.65 -19.30 18.84
C PHE A 480 18.30 -19.75 20.26
N TYR A 481 18.68 -20.99 20.57
CA TYR A 481 18.84 -21.46 21.95
C TYR A 481 20.32 -21.42 22.32
N MET A 482 20.61 -21.23 23.61
CA MET A 482 21.97 -21.24 24.14
C MET A 482 22.08 -22.22 25.31
N LEU A 483 22.95 -23.22 25.17
CA LEU A 483 23.30 -24.14 26.25
C LEU A 483 24.60 -23.70 26.91
N VAL A 484 24.67 -23.74 28.23
CA VAL A 484 25.81 -23.27 29.00
C VAL A 484 26.23 -24.31 30.03
N LYS A 485 27.53 -24.64 30.06
CA LYS A 485 28.17 -25.43 31.10
C LYS A 485 29.21 -24.58 31.80
N ILE A 486 29.10 -24.42 33.11
CA ILE A 486 30.10 -23.72 33.92
C ILE A 486 31.23 -24.71 34.25
N LYS A 487 32.48 -24.26 34.17
CA LYS A 487 33.66 -25.07 34.49
C LYS A 487 34.16 -24.86 35.90
#